data_AF-A0A968CZ55-F1
#
_entry.id   AF-A0A968CZ55-F1
#
_cell.length_a   1.000
_cell.length_b   1.000
_cell.length_c   1.000
_cell.angle_alpha   90.00
_cell.angle_beta   90.00
_cell.angle_gamma   90.00
#
_symmetry.space_group_name_H-M   'P 1'
#
loop_
_entity.id
_entity.type
_entity.pdbx_description
1 polymer ?
#
loop_
_entity_poly.entity_id
_entity_poly.type
_entity_poly.pdbx_seq_one_letter_code
_entity_poly.pdbx_strand_id
1 'polypeptide(L)'
;ITVFESSTGTLQETKATVHDRTLYLPTGFLQEHFGLVRKELPKDRVGICLQQLCIPFSKNNGATSIRYQDDQELVPIKHLVTSLNGTFVWAPGSGELLLNLRDSNQTNDLSTTPTDFTLPNMDGEPVSLMDFRGKKVAVFAWASW
;
A
#
# COMPACT_ATOMS: atom_id res chain seq x y z
N ILE A 1 -14.32 3.42 2.20
CA ILE A 1 -13.36 2.94 1.18
C ILE A 1 -13.01 1.50 1.52
N THR A 2 -12.77 0.67 0.52
CA THR A 2 -12.35 -0.71 0.75
C THR A 2 -10.84 -0.78 0.59
N VAL A 3 -10.14 -1.22 1.62
CA VAL A 3 -8.70 -1.35 1.63
C VAL A 3 -8.33 -2.82 1.47
N PHE A 4 -7.54 -3.14 0.45
CA PHE A 4 -7.00 -4.48 0.30
C PHE A 4 -5.66 -4.58 1.03
N GLU A 5 -5.57 -5.54 1.94
CA GLU A 5 -4.33 -5.87 2.64
C GLU A 5 -3.60 -6.99 1.88
N SER A 6 -2.48 -6.65 1.25
CA SER A 6 -1.73 -7.62 0.45
C SER A 6 -1.12 -8.79 1.25
N SER A 7 -0.84 -8.62 2.55
CA SER A 7 -0.27 -9.66 3.42
C SER A 7 -1.27 -10.77 3.74
N THR A 8 -2.54 -10.43 3.93
CA THR A 8 -3.60 -11.39 4.28
C THR A 8 -4.46 -11.76 3.08
N GLY A 9 -4.41 -10.99 1.99
CA GLY A 9 -5.27 -11.16 0.83
C GLY A 9 -6.73 -10.79 1.11
N THR A 10 -7.00 -10.00 2.16
CA THR A 10 -8.36 -9.66 2.60
C THR A 10 -8.74 -8.23 2.26
N LEU A 11 -10.03 -8.03 2.00
CA LEU A 11 -10.64 -6.71 1.86
C LEU A 11 -11.17 -6.26 3.22
N GLN A 12 -10.80 -5.04 3.62
CA GLN A 12 -11.19 -4.44 4.88
C GLN A 12 -11.82 -3.08 4.63
N GLU A 13 -12.96 -2.79 5.26
CA GLU A 13 -13.63 -1.51 5.08
C GLU A 13 -13.18 -0.49 6.13
N THR A 14 -12.92 0.75 5.68
CA THR A 14 -12.63 1.86 6.59
C THR A 14 -13.10 3.19 6.03
N LYS A 15 -13.27 4.17 6.92
CA LYS A 15 -13.49 5.56 6.54
C LYS A 15 -12.14 6.21 6.28
N ALA A 16 -11.92 6.63 5.04
CA ALA A 16 -10.78 7.45 4.71
C ALA A 16 -11.19 8.92 4.61
N THR A 17 -10.29 9.79 5.03
CA THR A 17 -10.45 11.25 4.92
C THR A 17 -9.50 11.76 3.86
N VAL A 18 -9.99 12.61 2.96
CA VAL A 18 -9.14 13.33 2.01
C VAL A 18 -9.13 14.80 2.40
N HIS A 19 -7.95 15.35 2.66
CA HIS A 19 -7.76 16.78 2.94
C HIS A 19 -6.50 17.27 2.22
N ASP A 20 -6.57 18.42 1.55
CA ASP A 20 -5.48 18.97 0.72
C ASP A 20 -4.82 17.94 -0.20
N ARG A 21 -5.64 17.12 -0.88
CA ARG A 21 -5.19 16.03 -1.77
C ARG A 21 -4.35 14.95 -1.08
N THR A 22 -4.34 14.93 0.25
CA THR A 22 -3.67 13.91 1.06
C THR A 22 -4.72 12.95 1.59
N LEU A 23 -4.51 11.66 1.36
CA LEU A 23 -5.35 10.59 1.87
C LEU A 23 -4.89 10.20 3.28
N TYR A 24 -5.83 10.16 4.21
CA TYR A 24 -5.61 9.76 5.59
C TYR A 24 -6.45 8.53 5.94
N LEU A 25 -5.87 7.63 6.73
CA LEU A 25 -6.62 6.54 7.38
C LEU A 25 -6.54 6.65 8.90
N PRO A 26 -7.54 6.11 9.61
CA PRO A 26 -7.49 5.99 11.06
C PRO A 26 -6.29 5.18 11.53
N THR A 27 -5.58 5.67 12.53
CA THR A 27 -4.47 4.92 13.14
C THR A 27 -4.97 3.57 13.68
N GLY A 28 -6.18 3.52 14.27
CA GLY A 28 -6.75 2.27 14.79
C GLY A 28 -6.89 1.17 13.72
N PHE A 29 -7.40 1.54 12.55
CA PHE A 29 -7.51 0.62 11.41
C PHE A 29 -6.14 0.08 10.96
N LEU A 30 -5.13 0.96 10.92
CA LEU A 30 -3.76 0.59 10.58
C LEU A 30 -3.13 -0.35 11.63
N GLN A 31 -3.46 -0.17 12.91
CA GLN A 31 -2.96 -1.05 13.97
C GLN A 31 -3.60 -2.44 13.89
N GLU A 32 -4.92 -2.49 13.69
CA GLU A 32 -5.70 -3.74 13.65
C GLU A 32 -5.34 -4.62 12.46
N HIS A 33 -5.22 -4.03 11.26
CA HIS A 33 -5.08 -4.80 10.03
C HIS A 33 -3.66 -4.86 9.48
N PHE A 34 -2.77 -3.92 9.83
CA PHE A 34 -1.41 -3.89 9.27
C PHE A 34 -0.32 -4.10 10.32
N GLY A 35 -0.70 -4.44 11.55
CA GLY A 35 0.24 -4.67 12.66
C GLY A 35 1.08 -3.44 13.01
N LEU A 36 0.61 -2.26 12.64
CA LEU A 36 1.28 -1.00 12.98
C LEU A 36 1.08 -0.71 14.47
N VAL A 37 2.04 -0.03 15.09
CA VAL A 37 1.97 0.37 16.49
C VAL A 37 2.27 1.84 16.62
N ARG A 38 1.40 2.56 17.31
CA ARG A 38 1.62 3.96 17.67
C ARG A 38 2.56 4.06 18.87
N LYS A 39 3.61 4.88 18.76
CA LYS A 39 4.52 5.21 19.87
C LYS A 39 4.70 6.72 19.99
N GLU A 40 4.74 7.23 21.20
CA GLU A 40 5.14 8.63 21.43
C GLU A 40 6.65 8.77 21.17
N LEU A 41 7.04 9.82 20.44
CA LEU A 41 8.43 10.14 20.16
C LEU A 41 8.80 11.50 20.76
N PRO A 42 10.10 11.73 21.08
CA PRO A 42 10.55 13.03 21.54
C PRO A 42 10.26 14.15 20.53
N LYS A 43 10.16 15.38 21.05
CA LYS A 43 9.98 16.63 20.28
C LYS A 43 8.63 16.72 19.55
N ASP A 44 7.55 16.38 20.23
CA ASP A 44 6.17 16.56 19.73
C ASP A 44 5.88 15.78 18.43
N ARG A 45 6.33 14.52 18.42
CA ARG A 45 6.17 13.61 17.28
C ARG A 45 5.53 12.32 17.71
N VAL A 46 4.88 11.65 16.76
CA VAL A 46 4.33 10.31 16.92
C VAL A 46 5.03 9.39 15.93
N GLY A 47 5.43 8.21 16.40
CA GLY A 47 5.94 7.14 15.56
C GLY A 47 4.81 6.18 15.21
N ILE A 48 4.63 5.91 13.92
CA ILE A 48 3.82 4.78 13.45
C ILE A 48 4.81 3.70 13.03
N CYS A 49 4.85 2.62 13.78
CA CYS A 49 5.90 1.62 13.69
C CYS A 49 5.39 0.31 13.09
N LEU A 50 6.12 -0.22 12.11
CA LEU A 50 5.99 -1.60 11.64
C LEU A 50 7.20 -2.38 12.18
N GLN A 51 6.97 -3.32 13.09
CA GLN A 51 8.04 -4.06 13.76
C GLN A 51 9.09 -3.12 14.40
N GLN A 52 10.32 -3.10 13.89
CA GLN A 52 11.42 -2.26 14.39
C GLN A 52 11.51 -0.90 13.67
N LEU A 53 10.83 -0.74 12.53
CA LEU A 53 10.88 0.47 11.73
C LEU A 53 9.78 1.44 12.17
N CYS A 54 10.17 2.61 12.69
CA CYS A 54 9.24 3.64 13.15
C CYS A 54 9.29 4.87 12.25
N ILE A 55 8.16 5.20 11.62
CA ILE A 55 8.06 6.38 10.77
C ILE A 55 7.59 7.56 11.62
N PRO A 56 8.37 8.65 11.74
CA PRO A 56 8.00 9.80 12.55
C PRO A 56 7.03 10.72 11.80
N PHE A 57 5.97 11.14 12.49
CA PHE A 57 5.00 12.13 12.03
C PHE A 57 4.97 13.31 13.00
N SER A 58 4.77 14.49 12.43
CA SER A 58 4.60 15.72 13.22
C SER A 58 3.20 15.77 13.81
N LYS A 59 3.05 16.25 15.06
CA LYS A 59 1.73 16.64 15.59
C LYS A 59 1.27 18.01 15.06
N ASN A 60 2.22 18.79 14.54
CA ASN A 60 2.02 20.15 14.05
C ASN A 60 1.88 20.19 12.52
N ASN A 61 1.15 21.17 12.00
CA ASN A 61 0.80 21.38 10.58
C ASN A 61 1.86 20.98 9.54
N GLY A 62 1.41 20.38 8.44
CA GLY A 62 2.27 19.92 7.35
C GLY A 62 1.70 18.72 6.61
N ALA A 63 2.37 18.31 5.52
CA ALA A 63 1.97 17.17 4.69
C ALA A 63 2.28 15.80 5.33
N THR A 64 3.11 15.77 6.37
CA THR A 64 3.52 14.58 7.12
C THR A 64 2.94 14.58 8.53
N SER A 65 1.90 15.38 8.75
CA SER A 65 1.33 15.60 10.07
C SER A 65 0.15 14.69 10.28
N ILE A 66 0.06 14.11 11.48
CA ILE A 66 -1.17 13.44 11.90
C ILE A 66 -2.28 14.48 12.04
N ARG A 67 -3.51 14.08 11.78
CA ARG A 67 -4.70 14.90 12.00
C ARG A 67 -5.60 14.26 13.03
N TYR A 68 -6.40 15.10 13.69
CA TYR A 68 -7.47 14.65 14.57
C TYR A 68 -8.80 15.07 13.96
N GLN A 69 -9.71 14.13 13.80
CA GLN A 69 -11.08 14.38 13.35
C GLN A 69 -12.00 13.44 14.11
N ASP A 70 -13.06 13.96 14.74
CA ASP A 70 -14.03 13.17 15.50
C ASP A 70 -13.37 12.22 16.53
N ASP A 71 -12.38 12.74 17.28
CA ASP A 71 -11.53 11.99 18.22
C ASP A 71 -10.70 10.83 17.62
N GLN A 72 -10.65 10.72 16.29
CA GLN A 72 -9.80 9.76 15.60
C GLN A 72 -8.49 10.41 15.16
N GLU A 73 -7.39 9.74 15.47
CA GLU A 73 -6.08 10.06 14.92
C GLU A 73 -5.98 9.50 13.50
N LEU A 74 -5.60 10.37 12.56
CA LEU A 74 -5.56 10.11 11.13
C LEU A 74 -4.13 10.25 10.62
N VAL A 75 -3.63 9.22 9.94
CA VAL A 75 -2.25 9.15 9.44
C VAL A 75 -2.22 9.39 7.93
N PRO A 76 -1.36 10.30 7.41
CA PRO A 76 -1.21 10.52 5.98
C PRO A 76 -0.52 9.32 5.31
N ILE A 77 -1.27 8.62 4.45
CA ILE A 77 -0.86 7.32 3.91
C ILE A 77 0.33 7.42 2.98
N LYS A 78 0.41 8.46 2.16
CA LYS A 78 1.52 8.62 1.22
C LYS A 78 2.87 8.58 1.94
N HIS A 79 3.02 9.37 3.00
CA HIS A 79 4.27 9.44 3.76
C HIS A 79 4.60 8.12 4.47
N LEU A 80 3.59 7.47 5.06
CA LEU A 80 3.74 6.17 5.71
C LEU A 80 4.24 5.12 4.72
N VAL A 81 3.54 4.95 3.61
CA VAL A 81 3.82 3.91 2.61
C VAL A 81 5.18 4.13 1.97
N THR A 82 5.51 5.37 1.57
CA THR A 82 6.82 5.65 0.97
C THR A 82 7.97 5.42 1.93
N SER A 83 7.77 5.66 3.24
CA SER A 83 8.82 5.45 4.25
C SER A 83 9.02 3.98 4.59
N LEU A 84 8.00 3.14 4.39
CA LEU A 84 8.04 1.70 4.56
C LEU A 84 8.38 0.97 3.25
N ASN A 85 8.92 1.64 2.24
CA ASN A 85 9.17 1.06 0.91
C ASN A 85 7.97 0.28 0.34
N GLY A 86 6.76 0.71 0.72
CA GLY A 86 5.50 0.11 0.33
C GLY A 86 4.98 0.70 -0.97
N THR A 87 3.83 0.21 -1.40
CA THR A 87 3.07 0.77 -2.53
C THR A 87 1.63 1.01 -2.14
N PHE A 88 1.01 2.03 -2.73
CA PHE A 88 -0.42 2.23 -2.60
C PHE A 88 -1.01 2.62 -3.96
N VAL A 89 -2.20 2.13 -4.24
CA VAL A 89 -2.97 2.48 -5.44
C VAL A 89 -4.35 2.90 -4.99
N TRP A 90 -4.73 4.13 -5.28
CA TRP A 90 -6.07 4.65 -5.03
C TRP A 90 -6.88 4.62 -6.33
N ALA A 91 -7.97 3.87 -6.34
CA ALA A 91 -8.92 3.79 -7.43
C ALA A 91 -10.20 4.57 -7.05
N PRO A 92 -10.24 5.90 -7.33
CA PRO A 92 -11.34 6.76 -6.88
C PRO A 92 -12.71 6.35 -7.43
N GLY A 93 -12.75 5.70 -8.60
CA GLY A 93 -13.98 5.22 -9.24
C GLY A 93 -14.62 4.00 -8.56
N SER A 94 -13.82 3.12 -7.95
CA SER A 94 -14.32 1.96 -7.19
C SER A 94 -14.35 2.19 -5.68
N GLY A 95 -13.71 3.26 -5.19
CA GLY A 95 -13.58 3.50 -3.76
C GLY A 95 -12.60 2.53 -3.09
N GLU A 96 -11.71 1.92 -3.87
CA GLU A 96 -10.75 0.91 -3.42
C GLU A 96 -9.35 1.51 -3.25
N LEU A 97 -8.69 1.10 -2.17
CA LEU A 97 -7.30 1.40 -1.87
C LEU A 97 -6.52 0.10 -1.75
N LEU A 98 -5.59 -0.16 -2.65
CA LEU A 98 -4.64 -1.24 -2.46
C LEU A 98 -3.49 -0.70 -1.61
N LEU A 99 -3.21 -1.33 -0.47
CA LEU A 99 -2.13 -0.95 0.43
C LEU A 99 -1.16 -2.13 0.62
N ASN A 100 0.11 -1.89 0.31
CA ASN A 100 1.19 -2.82 0.61
C ASN A 100 2.23 -2.08 1.46
N LEU A 101 2.42 -2.55 2.69
CA LEU A 101 3.43 -2.04 3.62
C LEU A 101 4.52 -3.10 3.80
N ARG A 102 5.78 -2.69 3.71
CA ARG A 102 6.92 -3.61 3.82
C ARG A 102 7.82 -3.14 4.96
N ASP A 103 8.40 -4.07 5.71
CA ASP A 103 9.56 -3.70 6.53
C ASP A 103 10.77 -3.65 5.58
N SER A 104 11.62 -2.63 5.73
CA SER A 104 12.93 -2.51 5.07
C SER A 104 13.82 -3.77 5.22
N ASN A 105 13.56 -4.61 6.22
CA ASN A 105 14.26 -5.87 6.46
C ASN A 105 13.72 -7.07 5.65
N GLN A 106 12.56 -6.96 5.01
CA GLN A 106 12.14 -7.98 4.04
C GLN A 106 12.87 -7.73 2.73
N THR A 107 13.90 -8.54 2.50
CA THR A 107 14.58 -8.66 1.20
C THR A 107 13.55 -8.73 0.09
N ASN A 108 13.77 -7.95 -0.97
CA ASN A 108 12.94 -7.88 -2.17
C ASN A 108 12.60 -9.28 -2.72
N ASP A 109 11.46 -9.81 -2.30
CA ASP A 109 10.75 -10.84 -3.06
C ASP A 109 9.45 -10.25 -3.60
N LEU A 110 9.57 -9.06 -4.20
CA LEU A 110 8.92 -8.95 -5.50
C LEU A 110 9.80 -9.82 -6.37
N SER A 111 9.43 -11.09 -6.55
CA SER A 111 10.23 -12.03 -7.34
C SER A 111 10.73 -11.29 -8.56
N THR A 112 12.05 -11.08 -8.62
CA THR A 112 12.72 -10.42 -9.75
C THR A 112 12.53 -11.21 -11.04
N THR A 113 11.96 -12.42 -10.92
CA THR A 113 11.47 -13.26 -11.98
C THR A 113 9.94 -13.27 -11.97
N PRO A 114 9.24 -12.71 -12.97
CA PRO A 114 7.80 -12.88 -13.04
C PRO A 114 7.44 -14.37 -13.03
N THR A 115 6.39 -14.74 -12.29
CA THR A 115 5.86 -16.10 -12.30
C THR A 115 5.54 -16.48 -13.73
N ASP A 116 6.07 -17.61 -14.17
CA ASP A 116 5.81 -18.09 -15.52
C ASP A 116 4.36 -18.55 -15.65
N PHE A 117 3.75 -18.22 -16.77
CA PHE A 117 2.42 -18.67 -17.15
C PHE A 117 2.40 -18.95 -18.64
N THR A 118 1.56 -19.92 -19.02
CA THR A 118 1.34 -20.29 -20.41
C THR A 118 -0.08 -19.93 -20.80
N LEU A 119 -0.23 -19.14 -21.86
CA LEU A 119 -1.52 -18.77 -22.43
C LEU A 119 -1.52 -19.07 -23.94
N PRO A 120 -2.69 -19.36 -24.53
CA PRO A 120 -2.80 -19.42 -25.97
C PRO A 120 -2.54 -18.04 -26.58
N ASN A 121 -1.80 -18.00 -27.68
CA ASN A 121 -1.69 -16.82 -28.53
C ASN A 121 -2.97 -16.62 -29.37
N MET A 122 -2.96 -15.66 -30.30
CA MET A 122 -4.11 -15.37 -31.16
C MET A 122 -4.46 -16.54 -32.11
N ASP A 123 -3.50 -17.41 -32.40
CA ASP A 123 -3.67 -18.62 -33.22
C ASP A 123 -4.01 -19.86 -32.39
N GLY A 124 -4.16 -19.71 -31.06
CA GLY A 124 -4.47 -20.80 -30.13
C GLY A 124 -3.27 -21.62 -29.68
N GLU A 125 -2.06 -21.27 -30.10
CA GLU A 125 -0.84 -21.99 -29.73
C GLU A 125 -0.37 -21.61 -28.33
N PRO A 126 0.08 -22.56 -27.51
CA PRO A 126 0.58 -22.26 -26.16
C PRO A 126 1.88 -21.46 -26.23
N VAL A 127 1.91 -20.31 -25.56
CA VAL A 127 3.09 -19.46 -25.43
C VAL A 127 3.35 -19.18 -23.95
N SER A 128 4.60 -19.38 -23.50
CA SER A 128 5.04 -19.12 -22.13
C SER A 128 5.65 -17.72 -22.01
N LEU A 129 5.52 -17.10 -20.83
CA LEU A 129 6.21 -15.84 -20.54
C LEU A 129 7.74 -16.02 -20.59
N MET A 130 8.26 -17.20 -20.22
CA MET A 130 9.69 -17.48 -20.27
C MET A 130 10.28 -17.49 -21.69
N ASP A 131 9.47 -17.74 -22.72
CA ASP A 131 9.91 -17.70 -24.13
C ASP A 131 10.39 -16.30 -24.55
N PHE A 132 10.03 -15.27 -23.77
CA PHE A 132 10.42 -13.88 -24.01
C PHE A 132 11.53 -13.37 -23.09
N ARG A 133 12.24 -14.24 -22.35
CA ARG A 133 13.40 -13.84 -21.54
C ARG A 133 14.42 -13.06 -22.38
N GLY A 134 14.92 -11.95 -21.83
CA GLY A 134 15.86 -11.06 -22.51
C GLY A 134 15.21 -10.05 -23.47
N LYS A 135 13.87 -10.06 -23.61
CA LYS A 135 13.12 -9.08 -24.40
C LYS A 135 12.32 -8.15 -23.48
N LYS A 136 12.03 -6.93 -23.95
CA LYS A 136 11.05 -6.05 -23.30
C LYS A 136 9.66 -6.56 -23.69
N VAL A 137 8.86 -6.95 -22.70
CA VAL A 137 7.54 -7.54 -22.88
C VAL A 137 6.49 -6.66 -22.23
N ALA A 138 5.41 -6.36 -22.95
CA ALA A 138 4.22 -5.73 -22.41
C ALA A 138 3.13 -6.80 -22.26
N VAL A 139 2.71 -7.08 -21.02
CA VAL A 139 1.55 -7.92 -20.74
C VAL A 139 0.34 -7.02 -20.62
N PHE A 140 -0.66 -7.25 -21.46
CA PHE A 140 -1.89 -6.48 -21.48
C PHE A 140 -3.07 -7.40 -21.19
N ALA A 141 -3.83 -7.08 -20.14
CA ALA A 141 -5.07 -7.76 -19.81
C ALA A 141 -6.23 -6.83 -20.19
N TRP A 142 -7.16 -7.33 -21.00
CA TRP A 142 -8.39 -6.64 -21.33
C TRP A 142 -9.62 -7.46 -21.00
N ALA A 143 -10.75 -6.78 -20.97
CA ALA A 143 -12.08 -7.32 -20.84
C ALA A 143 -12.96 -6.50 -21.78
N SER A 144 -13.83 -7.14 -22.56
CA SER A 144 -14.77 -6.46 -23.45
C SER A 144 -16.13 -6.22 -22.81
N TRP A 145 -16.20 -6.25 -21.48
CA TRP A 145 -17.45 -6.30 -20.70
C TRP A 145 -17.54 -5.16 -19.70
#